data_AF-A0A2H3H569-F1
#
_entry.id   AF-A0A2H3H569-F1
#
_cell.length_a   1.000
_cell.length_b   1.000
_cell.length_c   1.000
_cell.angle_alpha   90.00
_cell.angle_beta   90.00
_cell.angle_gamma   90.00
#
_symmetry.space_group_name_H-M   'P 1'
#
loop_
_entity.id
_entity.type
_entity.pdbx_description
1 polymer ?
#
loop_
_entity_poly.entity_id
_entity_poly.type
_entity_poly.pdbx_seq_one_letter_code
_entity_poly.pdbx_strand_id
1 'polypeptide(L)'
;MAFYRRPWPISSAVAPQLDPSIPVEEEKTPNYHADRFFPIHPGQVLDGRYQVATKLGYGANSTVWVARDLNRWRWLHEKYVAIKVNAIKQPSRRAPLENELDMMTHISQVNPQQKGGIPSESSPTRLH
;
A
#
# COMPACT_ATOMS: atom_id res chain seq x y z
N MET A 1 -27.99 9.21 9.90
CA MET A 1 -26.96 8.60 10.77
C MET A 1 -25.95 7.86 9.89
N ALA A 2 -24.65 8.19 9.96
CA ALA A 2 -23.65 7.50 9.15
C ALA A 2 -23.22 6.19 9.84
N PHE A 3 -23.63 5.05 9.28
CA PHE A 3 -23.34 3.72 9.82
C PHE A 3 -21.88 3.26 9.54
N TYR A 4 -21.24 3.88 8.55
CA TYR A 4 -19.86 3.62 8.16
C TYR A 4 -18.84 4.41 8.98
N ARG A 5 -17.58 3.97 8.96
CA ARG A 5 -16.48 4.70 9.61
C ARG A 5 -16.29 6.06 8.95
N ARG A 6 -15.96 7.04 9.79
CA ARG A 6 -15.51 8.35 9.35
C ARG A 6 -14.00 8.35 9.13
N PRO A 7 -13.50 9.07 8.11
CA PRO A 7 -12.08 9.36 8.02
C PRO A 7 -11.60 10.07 9.30
N TRP A 8 -10.36 9.84 9.68
CA TRP A 8 -9.66 10.70 10.62
C TRP A 8 -9.66 12.14 10.11
N PRO A 9 -9.74 13.13 11.02
CA PRO A 9 -9.52 14.52 10.64
C PRO A 9 -8.11 14.65 10.03
N ILE A 10 -7.97 15.57 9.08
CA ILE A 10 -6.66 15.91 8.53
C ILE A 10 -5.79 16.40 9.69
N SER A 11 -4.61 15.78 9.85
CA SER A 11 -3.67 16.20 10.88
C SER A 11 -3.24 17.64 10.63
N SER A 12 -3.37 18.49 11.64
CA SER A 12 -2.82 19.85 11.61
C SER A 12 -1.32 19.88 11.94
N ALA A 13 -0.71 18.72 12.21
CA ALA A 13 0.70 18.62 12.50
C ALA A 13 1.52 19.03 11.26
N VAL A 14 2.47 19.94 11.47
CA VAL A 14 3.45 20.30 10.44
C VAL A 14 4.43 19.14 10.32
N ALA A 15 4.46 18.48 9.17
CA ALA A 15 5.46 17.46 8.88
C ALA A 15 6.86 18.11 8.87
N PRO A 16 7.89 17.47 9.45
CA PRO A 16 9.26 17.94 9.32
C PRO A 16 9.61 18.06 7.83
N GLN A 17 10.15 19.21 7.43
CA GLN A 17 10.69 19.33 6.08
C GLN A 17 11.92 18.45 5.97
N LEU A 18 11.91 17.55 4.99
CA LEU A 18 13.07 16.75 4.64
C LEU A 18 14.05 17.63 3.88
N ASP A 19 15.34 17.46 4.15
CA ASP A 19 16.39 18.12 3.37
C ASP A 19 16.37 17.54 1.94
N PRO A 20 16.05 18.36 0.91
CA PRO A 20 15.95 17.88 -0.47
C PRO A 20 17.30 17.44 -1.06
N SER A 21 18.42 17.72 -0.39
CA SER A 21 19.74 17.22 -0.79
C SER A 21 19.98 15.77 -0.38
N ILE A 22 19.16 15.24 0.54
CA ILE A 22 19.27 13.86 1.03
C ILE A 22 18.29 13.00 0.23
N PRO A 23 18.78 12.11 -0.65
CA PRO A 23 17.90 11.31 -1.47
C PRO A 23 17.08 10.35 -0.61
N VAL A 24 15.76 10.38 -0.79
CA VAL A 24 14.88 9.40 -0.15
C VAL A 24 15.17 8.01 -0.70
N GLU A 25 14.75 6.99 0.02
CA GLU A 25 15.11 5.60 -0.31
C GLU A 25 14.79 5.20 -1.76
N GLU A 26 13.67 5.69 -2.31
CA GLU A 26 13.28 5.50 -3.72
C GLU A 26 14.26 6.14 -4.73
N GLU A 27 14.77 7.34 -4.41
CA GLU A 27 15.69 8.12 -5.26
C GLU A 27 17.06 7.47 -5.42
N LYS A 28 17.39 6.50 -4.56
CA LYS A 28 18.60 5.68 -4.69
C LYS A 28 18.48 4.62 -5.80
N THR A 29 17.29 4.43 -6.35
CA THR A 29 17.04 3.44 -7.40
C THR A 29 17.49 4.00 -8.76
N PRO A 30 18.25 3.23 -9.56
CA PRO A 30 18.57 3.62 -10.93
C PRO A 30 17.29 3.95 -11.70
N ASN A 31 17.32 5.08 -12.40
CA ASN A 31 16.20 5.59 -13.18
C ASN A 31 15.01 6.07 -12.34
N TYR A 32 15.14 6.43 -11.06
CA TYR A 32 14.07 7.13 -10.34
C TYR A 32 13.74 8.47 -11.01
N HIS A 33 12.46 8.74 -11.19
CA HIS A 33 11.98 10.08 -11.54
C HIS A 33 10.69 10.34 -10.77
N ALA A 34 10.68 11.40 -9.96
CA ALA A 34 9.58 11.74 -9.05
C ALA A 34 8.25 12.01 -9.79
N ASP A 35 8.33 12.55 -11.01
CA ASP A 35 7.19 12.81 -11.91
C ASP A 35 6.43 11.54 -12.32
N ARG A 36 7.05 10.37 -12.18
CA ARG A 36 6.41 9.09 -12.46
C ARG A 36 5.68 8.52 -11.25
N PHE A 37 5.93 8.98 -10.04
CA PHE A 37 5.25 8.47 -8.85
C PHE A 37 4.03 9.31 -8.52
N PHE A 38 2.91 8.66 -8.24
CA PHE A 38 1.71 9.36 -7.82
C PHE A 38 1.88 9.87 -6.37
N PRO A 39 1.74 11.18 -6.12
CA PRO A 39 1.93 11.72 -4.77
C PRO A 39 0.77 11.29 -3.87
N ILE A 40 1.11 10.55 -2.81
CA ILE A 40 0.15 10.11 -1.78
C ILE A 40 0.52 10.76 -0.45
N HIS A 41 -0.49 11.26 0.25
CA HIS A 41 -0.34 11.91 1.55
C HIS A 41 -1.03 11.10 2.65
N PRO A 42 -0.42 10.97 3.85
CA PRO A 42 -1.13 10.45 5.02
C PRO A 42 -2.45 11.20 5.27
N GLY A 43 -3.51 10.46 5.58
CA GLY A 43 -4.86 10.99 5.76
C GLY A 43 -5.69 11.11 4.47
N GLN A 44 -5.07 11.05 3.29
CA GLN A 44 -5.78 11.06 2.00
C GLN A 44 -6.74 9.87 1.89
N VAL A 45 -7.94 10.11 1.39
CA VAL A 45 -8.94 9.04 1.13
C VAL A 45 -8.93 8.70 -0.35
N LEU A 46 -8.52 7.47 -0.66
CA LEU A 46 -8.53 6.91 -2.02
C LEU A 46 -9.87 6.20 -2.26
N ASP A 47 -10.45 6.41 -3.45
CA ASP A 47 -11.71 5.80 -3.88
C ASP A 47 -12.88 5.99 -2.89
N GLY A 48 -12.86 7.08 -2.12
CA GLY A 48 -13.86 7.34 -1.07
C GLY A 48 -13.88 6.33 0.09
N ARG A 49 -12.97 5.34 0.10
CA ARG A 49 -13.03 4.17 0.99
C ARG A 49 -11.76 3.94 1.79
N TYR A 50 -10.59 4.19 1.22
CA TYR A 50 -9.34 3.80 1.86
C TYR A 50 -8.59 5.03 2.35
N GLN A 51 -8.57 5.24 3.66
CA GLN A 51 -7.81 6.33 4.26
C GLN A 51 -6.36 5.91 4.46
N VAL A 52 -5.42 6.57 3.79
CA VAL A 52 -3.98 6.31 3.89
C VAL A 52 -3.50 6.62 5.30
N ALA A 53 -2.78 5.67 5.90
CA ALA A 53 -2.19 5.83 7.22
C ALA A 53 -0.70 6.16 7.13
N THR A 54 0.08 5.28 6.50
CA THR A 54 1.53 5.44 6.36
C THR A 54 2.06 4.66 5.16
N LYS A 55 3.27 5.01 4.72
CA LYS A 55 3.98 4.26 3.68
C LYS A 55 4.56 2.98 4.29
N LEU A 56 4.32 1.85 3.63
CA LEU A 56 4.86 0.54 4.02
C LEU A 56 6.22 0.28 3.37
N GLY A 57 6.41 0.75 2.14
CA GLY A 57 7.64 0.53 1.39
C GLY A 57 7.52 0.95 -0.07
N TYR A 58 8.53 0.58 -0.85
CA TYR A 58 8.62 0.86 -2.28
C TYR A 58 9.36 -0.26 -2.99
N GLY A 59 9.25 -0.28 -4.31
CA GLY A 59 10.02 -1.13 -5.21
C GLY A 59 10.34 -0.37 -6.49
N ALA A 60 11.00 -1.03 -7.43
CA ALA A 60 11.55 -0.39 -8.62
C ALA A 60 10.58 0.54 -9.37
N ASN A 61 9.28 0.18 -9.43
CA ASN A 61 8.25 0.95 -10.14
C ASN A 61 6.96 1.09 -9.32
N SER A 62 7.01 1.03 -7.98
CA SER A 62 5.78 1.10 -7.19
C SER A 62 6.02 1.53 -5.75
N THR A 63 5.01 2.14 -5.13
CA THR A 63 4.96 2.38 -3.69
C THR A 63 3.87 1.54 -3.05
N VAL A 64 4.06 1.17 -1.79
CA VAL A 64 3.07 0.41 -1.01
C VAL A 64 2.72 1.20 0.24
N TRP A 65 1.42 1.35 0.49
CA TRP A 65 0.88 2.14 1.59
C TRP A 65 -0.07 1.29 2.43
N VAL A 66 -0.04 1.48 3.75
CA VAL A 66 -1.10 0.96 4.63
C VAL A 66 -2.25 1.94 4.63
N ALA A 67 -3.46 1.43 4.45
CA ALA A 67 -4.69 2.23 4.50
C ALA A 67 -5.77 1.55 5.35
N ARG A 68 -6.61 2.36 5.98
CA ARG A 68 -7.77 1.95 6.77
C ARG A 68 -9.00 1.84 5.86
N ASP A 69 -9.71 0.71 5.93
CA ASP A 69 -10.96 0.48 5.18
C ASP A 69 -12.15 1.16 5.90
N LEU A 70 -12.68 2.21 5.28
CA LEU A 70 -13.81 2.98 5.81
C LEU A 70 -15.18 2.34 5.53
N ASN A 71 -15.26 1.37 4.60
CA ASN A 71 -16.51 0.67 4.27
C ASN A 71 -16.82 -0.46 5.27
N ARG A 72 -16.58 -0.17 6.55
CA ARG A 72 -16.85 -1.05 7.69
C ARG A 72 -17.79 -0.32 8.62
N TRP A 73 -18.70 -1.08 9.21
CA TRP A 73 -19.57 -0.57 10.26
C TRP A 73 -18.75 -0.15 11.47
N ARG A 74 -19.15 0.93 12.15
CA ARG A 74 -18.37 1.51 13.26
C ARG A 74 -18.15 0.56 14.44
N TRP A 75 -19.05 -0.39 14.63
CA TRP A 75 -19.04 -1.40 15.70
C TRP A 75 -18.25 -2.67 15.35
N LEU A 76 -17.77 -2.82 14.11
CA LEU A 76 -16.84 -3.90 13.76
C LEU A 76 -15.41 -3.52 14.15
N HIS A 77 -14.47 -4.47 14.13
CA HIS A 77 -13.05 -4.17 14.24
C HIS A 77 -12.54 -3.36 13.04
N GLU A 78 -11.44 -2.63 13.25
CA GLU A 78 -10.76 -1.93 12.17
C GLU A 78 -10.13 -2.93 11.21
N LYS A 79 -10.19 -2.60 9.92
CA LYS A 79 -9.52 -3.38 8.89
C LYS A 79 -8.53 -2.48 8.17
N TYR A 80 -7.31 -2.98 8.04
CA TYR A 80 -6.24 -2.35 7.29
C TYR A 80 -5.95 -3.15 6.02
N VAL A 81 -5.54 -2.47 4.98
CA VAL A 81 -5.17 -3.04 3.68
C VAL A 81 -3.84 -2.44 3.21
N ALA A 82 -3.12 -3.19 2.39
CA ALA A 82 -1.99 -2.66 1.63
C ALA A 82 -2.47 -2.17 0.26
N ILE A 83 -2.13 -0.95 -0.10
CA ILE A 83 -2.40 -0.34 -1.41
C ILE A 83 -1.08 -0.22 -2.14
N LYS A 84 -0.97 -0.91 -3.27
CA LYS A 84 0.17 -0.77 -4.18
C LYS A 84 -0.19 0.24 -5.27
N VAL A 85 0.66 1.23 -5.46
CA VAL A 85 0.52 2.24 -6.52
C VAL A 85 1.73 2.18 -7.42
N ASN A 86 1.49 1.90 -8.69
CA ASN A 86 2.52 1.76 -9.69
C ASN A 86 2.89 3.12 -10.29
N ALA A 87 4.17 3.30 -10.62
CA ALA A 87 4.67 4.47 -11.29
C ALA A 87 4.10 4.57 -12.73
N ILE A 88 3.88 5.79 -13.20
CA ILE A 88 3.43 6.11 -14.55
C ILE A 88 4.53 5.71 -15.55
N LYS A 89 4.14 4.99 -16.60
CA LYS A 89 5.05 4.50 -17.64
C LYS A 89 5.55 5.63 -18.54
N GLN A 90 6.79 5.50 -19.02
CA GLN A 90 7.17 6.05 -20.31
C GLN A 90 6.53 5.20 -21.44
N PRO A 91 6.06 5.79 -22.55
CA PRO A 91 5.30 5.10 -23.61
C PRO A 91 5.97 3.84 -24.20
N SER A 92 7.28 3.70 -24.08
CA SER A 92 8.08 2.61 -24.69
C SER A 92 8.09 1.28 -23.91
N ARG A 93 7.58 1.22 -22.67
CA ARG A 93 7.60 0.01 -21.80
C ARG A 93 6.19 -0.44 -21.40
N ARG A 94 5.29 -0.68 -22.36
CA ARG A 94 3.92 -1.15 -22.06
C ARG A 94 3.86 -2.58 -21.49
N ALA A 95 4.79 -3.47 -21.82
CA ALA A 95 4.73 -4.90 -21.46
C ALA A 95 4.74 -5.26 -19.94
N PRO A 96 5.50 -4.61 -19.03
CA PRO A 96 5.69 -5.17 -17.69
C PRO A 96 4.49 -5.11 -16.73
N LEU A 97 3.63 -4.08 -16.81
CA LEU A 97 2.49 -3.92 -15.88
C LEU A 97 1.32 -4.84 -16.22
N GLU A 98 1.07 -5.07 -17.51
CA GLU A 98 0.04 -6.01 -17.97
C GLU A 98 0.42 -7.42 -17.49
N ASN A 99 1.69 -7.80 -17.66
CA ASN A 99 2.21 -9.06 -17.11
C ASN A 99 2.03 -9.16 -15.60
N GLU A 100 2.31 -8.09 -14.83
CA GLU A 100 2.18 -8.13 -13.38
C GLU A 100 0.72 -8.25 -12.93
N LEU A 101 -0.19 -7.51 -13.56
CA LEU A 101 -1.63 -7.60 -13.27
C LEU A 101 -2.20 -8.96 -13.70
N ASP A 102 -1.78 -9.49 -14.84
CA ASP A 102 -2.20 -10.80 -15.33
C ASP A 102 -1.67 -11.91 -14.43
N MET A 103 -0.41 -11.85 -14.01
CA MET A 103 0.17 -12.79 -13.04
C MET A 103 -0.55 -12.71 -11.69
N MET A 104 -0.78 -11.51 -11.17
CA MET A 104 -1.48 -11.33 -9.88
C MET A 104 -2.92 -11.85 -9.96
N THR A 105 -3.61 -11.55 -11.06
CA THR A 105 -4.97 -12.03 -11.32
C THR A 105 -4.98 -13.56 -11.37
N HIS A 106 -4.05 -14.16 -12.11
CA HIS A 106 -3.92 -15.60 -12.20
C HIS A 106 -3.66 -16.26 -10.84
N ILE A 107 -2.70 -15.75 -10.05
CA ILE A 107 -2.39 -16.26 -8.70
C ILE A 107 -3.63 -16.15 -7.78
N SER A 108 -4.35 -15.03 -7.85
CA SER A 108 -5.55 -14.82 -7.03
C SER A 108 -6.70 -15.79 -7.37
N GLN A 109 -6.81 -16.19 -8.64
CA GLN A 109 -7.81 -17.14 -9.12
C GLN A 109 -7.44 -18.58 -8.79
N VAL A 110 -6.14 -18.91 -8.86
CA VAL A 110 -5.63 -20.26 -8.61
C VAL A 110 -5.51 -20.59 -7.11
N ASN A 111 -5.33 -19.59 -6.24
CA ASN A 111 -5.23 -19.83 -4.79
C ASN A 111 -6.02 -18.83 -3.92
N PRO A 112 -7.36 -19.03 -3.79
CA PRO A 112 -8.23 -18.13 -3.03
C PRO A 112 -7.95 -18.10 -1.51
N GLN A 113 -7.17 -19.05 -0.99
CA GLN A 113 -6.97 -19.25 0.45
C GLN A 113 -5.81 -18.46 1.05
N GLN A 114 -4.90 -17.89 0.24
CA GLN A 114 -3.81 -17.05 0.77
C GLN A 114 -4.31 -15.63 1.12
N LYS A 115 -5.17 -15.54 2.14
CA LYS A 115 -5.44 -14.28 2.85
C LYS A 115 -4.45 -14.14 4.01
N GLY A 116 -3.27 -13.58 3.72
CA GLY A 116 -2.44 -12.81 4.67
C GLY A 116 -2.24 -13.39 6.08
N GLY A 117 -1.99 -14.69 6.22
CA GLY A 117 -1.57 -15.28 7.48
C GLY A 117 -0.05 -15.17 7.63
N ILE A 118 0.42 -14.39 8.60
CA ILE A 118 1.79 -14.55 9.13
C ILE A 118 1.88 -15.99 9.67
N PRO A 119 2.87 -16.81 9.29
CA PRO A 119 3.02 -18.14 9.87
C PRO A 119 3.33 -17.97 11.36
N SER A 120 2.39 -18.41 12.22
CA SER A 120 2.68 -18.64 13.63
C SER A 120 3.60 -19.86 13.70
N GLU A 121 4.88 -19.62 13.98
CA GLU A 121 5.83 -20.67 14.33
C GLU A 121 5.41 -21.25 15.69
N SER A 122 4.81 -22.44 15.68
CA SER A 122 4.59 -23.22 16.88
C SER A 122 4.90 -24.69 16.58
N SER A 123 6.09 -25.11 17.00
CA SER A 123 6.43 -26.52 17.24
C SER A 123 7.10 -26.63 18.61
N PRO A 124 6.46 -27.20 19.62
CA PRO A 124 7.18 -27.81 20.72
C PRO A 124 7.52 -29.26 20.36
N THR A 125 8.81 -29.54 20.26
CA THR A 125 9.37 -30.88 20.12
C THR A 125 8.92 -31.77 21.28
N ARG A 126 8.15 -32.81 20.97
CA ARG A 126 7.85 -33.91 21.91
C ARG A 126 8.83 -35.04 21.61
N LEU A 127 9.80 -35.24 22.50
CA LEU A 127 10.64 -36.43 22.51
C LEU A 127 9.87 -37.57 23.18
N HIS A 128 9.86 -38.73 22.53
CA HIS A 128 9.63 -40.03 23.14
C HIS A 128 10.64 -41.01 22.56
#